data_AF-A0A2D4GQQ6-F1
#
_entry.id   AF-A0A2D4GQQ6-F1
#
_cell.length_a   1.000
_cell.length_b   1.000
_cell.length_c   1.000
_cell.angle_alpha   90.00
_cell.angle_beta   90.00
_cell.angle_gamma   90.00
#
_symmetry.space_group_name_H-M   'P 1'
#
loop_
_entity.id
_entity.type
_entity.pdbx_description
1 polymer ?
#
loop_
_entity_poly.entity_id
_entity_poly.type
_entity_poly.pdbx_seq_one_letter_code
_entity_poly.pdbx_strand_id
1 'polypeptide(L)'
;RYNFEGHGDCGPIISAPAQDDPILLSFIRCLQANLLCVWRRDVKPNCKELWIFWWGDEPNLVDVIHHELHMVEEGFWENGLSYECRTLLFKAIHNLLERCLMDKNFVRIGKWFIRPYEKNEKPINKR
;
A
#
# COMPACT_ATOMS: atom_id res chain seq x y z
N ARG A 1 -1.44 -3.66 -11.79
CA ARG A 1 -2.26 -4.50 -10.88
C ARG A 1 -1.74 -5.92 -10.92
N TYR A 2 -1.49 -6.49 -9.74
CA TYR A 2 -1.03 -7.87 -9.57
C TYR A 2 -2.07 -8.64 -8.76
N ASN A 3 -2.39 -9.85 -9.18
CA ASN A 3 -3.32 -10.72 -8.45
C ASN A 3 -2.62 -12.02 -8.05
N PHE A 4 -3.09 -12.58 -6.94
CA PHE A 4 -2.80 -13.96 -6.57
C PHE A 4 -4.02 -14.81 -6.89
N GLU A 5 -3.86 -15.74 -7.83
CA GLU A 5 -4.82 -16.82 -8.06
C GLU A 5 -4.41 -17.98 -7.16
N GLY A 6 -4.98 -18.04 -5.97
CA GLY A 6 -4.72 -19.16 -5.06
C GLY A 6 -5.07 -20.48 -5.72
N HIS A 7 -4.22 -21.50 -5.52
CA HIS A 7 -4.53 -22.87 -5.91
C HIS A 7 -5.89 -23.25 -5.29
N GLY A 8 -6.82 -23.74 -6.10
CA GLY A 8 -8.25 -23.86 -5.79
C GLY A 8 -8.66 -24.78 -4.62
N ASP A 9 -7.73 -25.20 -3.76
CA ASP A 9 -7.99 -26.02 -2.59
C ASP A 9 -7.35 -25.40 -1.35
N CYS A 10 -8.15 -24.71 -0.53
CA CYS A 10 -7.96 -24.72 0.92
C CYS A 10 -9.22 -24.19 1.61
N GLY A 11 -9.61 -24.91 2.67
CA GLY A 11 -10.82 -24.71 3.47
C GLY A 11 -10.82 -23.42 4.33
N PRO A 12 -11.61 -23.40 5.41
CA PRO A 12 -12.25 -22.20 5.90
C PRO A 12 -11.29 -21.12 6.41
N ILE A 13 -11.57 -19.87 6.01
CA ILE A 13 -11.41 -18.55 6.66
C ILE A 13 -10.48 -18.45 7.88
N ILE A 14 -9.29 -19.03 7.83
CA ILE A 14 -8.18 -18.64 8.68
C ILE A 14 -7.07 -18.28 7.72
N SER A 15 -6.99 -16.98 7.44
CA SER A 15 -5.95 -16.38 6.61
C SER A 15 -4.63 -17.08 6.92
N ALA A 16 -3.98 -17.67 5.91
CA ALA A 16 -2.62 -18.15 6.05
C ALA A 16 -1.78 -17.09 6.78
N PRO A 17 -0.86 -17.47 7.67
CA PRO A 17 0.00 -16.53 8.38
C PRO A 17 0.52 -15.48 7.39
N ALA A 18 0.55 -14.19 7.76
CA ALA A 18 0.96 -13.11 6.85
C ALA A 18 2.34 -13.32 6.19
N GLN A 19 3.15 -14.22 6.76
CA GLN A 19 4.45 -14.68 6.28
C GLN A 19 4.36 -15.52 4.99
N ASP A 20 3.23 -16.19 4.75
CA ASP A 20 3.04 -17.11 3.62
C ASP A 20 2.14 -16.52 2.52
N ASP A 21 1.72 -15.25 2.65
CA ASP A 21 0.86 -14.60 1.67
C ASP A 21 1.70 -13.81 0.65
N PRO A 22 1.73 -14.23 -0.64
CA PRO A 22 2.57 -13.60 -1.64
C PRO A 22 2.20 -12.13 -1.91
N ILE A 23 0.94 -11.74 -1.72
CA ILE A 23 0.50 -10.34 -1.84
C ILE A 23 1.09 -9.51 -0.71
N LEU A 24 1.04 -10.01 0.53
CA LEU A 24 1.53 -9.29 1.70
C LEU A 24 3.07 -9.21 1.70
N LEU A 25 3.75 -10.30 1.32
CA LEU A 25 5.21 -10.31 1.14
C LEU A 25 5.64 -9.27 0.10
N SER A 26 5.00 -9.27 -1.08
CA SER A 26 5.29 -8.29 -2.13
C SER A 26 4.98 -6.86 -1.68
N PHE A 27 3.86 -6.67 -0.96
CA PHE A 27 3.52 -5.37 -0.39
C PHE A 27 4.61 -4.87 0.57
N ILE A 28 5.10 -5.71 1.49
CA ILE A 28 6.18 -5.33 2.42
C ILE A 28 7.46 -4.97 1.66
N ARG A 29 7.84 -5.76 0.65
CA ARG A 29 9.00 -5.46 -0.20
C ARG A 29 8.83 -4.15 -0.96
N CYS A 30 7.64 -3.85 -1.48
CA CYS A 30 7.34 -2.56 -2.10
C CYS A 30 7.56 -1.41 -1.12
N LEU A 31 7.11 -1.54 0.14
CA LEU A 31 7.32 -0.51 1.15
C LEU A 31 8.81 -0.29 1.45
N GLN A 32 9.60 -1.36 1.50
CA GLN A 32 11.06 -1.29 1.71
C GLN A 32 11.79 -0.64 0.53
N ALA A 33 11.31 -0.87 -0.69
CA ALA A 33 11.81 -0.23 -1.91
C ALA A 33 11.27 1.20 -2.11
N ASN A 34 10.53 1.75 -1.14
CA ASN A 34 9.88 3.06 -1.21
C ASN A 34 8.95 3.23 -2.44
N LEU A 35 8.31 2.13 -2.86
CA LEU A 35 7.31 2.15 -3.93
C LEU A 35 5.95 2.57 -3.39
N LEU A 36 5.20 3.31 -4.21
CA LEU A 36 3.84 3.69 -3.89
C LEU A 36 2.91 2.51 -4.20
N CYS A 37 2.45 1.81 -3.18
CA CYS A 37 1.63 0.61 -3.36
C CYS A 37 0.45 0.53 -2.39
N VAL A 38 -0.55 -0.25 -2.77
CA VAL A 38 -1.70 -0.59 -1.92
C VAL A 38 -2.21 -1.97 -2.27
N TRP A 39 -2.63 -2.72 -1.26
CA TRP A 39 -3.31 -3.99 -1.47
C TRP A 39 -4.76 -3.91 -0.99
N ARG A 40 -5.61 -4.79 -1.52
CA ARG A 40 -6.95 -5.04 -1.00
C ARG A 40 -7.36 -6.49 -1.24
N ARG A 41 -8.39 -6.91 -0.51
CA ARG A 41 -9.15 -8.13 -0.78
C ARG A 41 -10.33 -7.75 -1.68
N ASP A 42 -10.54 -8.51 -2.75
CA ASP A 42 -11.69 -8.35 -3.63
C ASP A 42 -12.95 -8.92 -2.96
N VAL A 43 -14.12 -8.61 -3.51
CA VAL A 43 -15.41 -9.15 -3.08
C VAL A 43 -15.48 -10.65 -3.30
N LYS A 44 -14.80 -11.15 -4.34
CA LYS A 44 -14.66 -12.59 -4.57
C LYS A 44 -13.79 -13.22 -3.48
N PRO A 45 -14.23 -14.32 -2.85
CA PRO A 45 -13.44 -14.99 -1.83
C PRO A 45 -12.07 -15.39 -2.39
N ASN A 46 -11.03 -15.20 -1.60
CA ASN A 46 -9.62 -15.50 -1.90
C ASN A 46 -8.96 -14.70 -3.03
N CYS A 47 -9.67 -13.77 -3.66
CA CYS A 47 -9.04 -12.83 -4.57
C CYS A 47 -8.40 -11.69 -3.77
N LYS A 48 -7.06 -11.63 -3.80
CA LYS A 48 -6.27 -10.51 -3.26
C LYS A 48 -5.51 -9.89 -4.39
N GLU A 49 -5.33 -8.58 -4.30
CA GLU A 49 -4.66 -7.82 -5.33
C GLU A 49 -3.77 -6.72 -4.76
N LEU A 50 -2.69 -6.47 -5.49
CA LEU A 50 -1.66 -5.49 -5.21
C LEU A 50 -1.61 -4.50 -6.37
N TRP A 51 -1.71 -3.23 -6.02
CA TRP A 51 -1.56 -2.11 -6.94
C TRP A 51 -0.26 -1.39 -6.62
N ILE A 52 0.49 -1.09 -7.68
CA ILE A 52 1.76 -0.39 -7.61
C ILE A 52 1.65 0.78 -8.56
N PHE A 53 2.09 1.92 -8.08
CA PHE A 53 2.08 3.20 -8.76
C PHE A 53 3.50 3.75 -8.73
N TRP A 54 3.91 4.38 -9.82
CA TRP A 54 5.17 5.09 -9.92
C TRP A 54 4.99 6.27 -10.87
N TRP A 55 5.96 7.18 -10.84
CA TRP A 55 6.06 8.29 -11.78
C TRP A 55 7.48 8.32 -12.34
N GLY A 56 7.63 8.70 -13.60
CA GLY A 56 8.93 8.66 -14.29
C GLY A 56 9.27 7.26 -14.78
N ASP A 57 10.53 6.86 -14.59
CA ASP A 57 11.06 5.59 -15.08
C ASP A 57 10.46 4.38 -14.35
N GLU A 58 10.34 3.26 -15.06
CA GLU A 58 9.84 2.02 -14.50
C GLU A 58 10.78 1.48 -13.41
N PRO A 59 10.29 1.22 -12.18
CA PRO A 59 11.10 0.66 -11.12
C PRO A 59 11.43 -0.81 -11.40
N ASN A 60 12.56 -1.30 -10.90
CA ASN A 60 12.86 -2.73 -10.97
C ASN A 60 11.97 -3.50 -9.99
N LEU A 61 11.04 -4.29 -10.53
CA LEU A 61 10.06 -5.07 -9.77
C LEU A 61 10.44 -6.55 -9.58
N VAL A 62 11.55 -7.02 -10.17
CA VAL A 62 11.90 -8.46 -10.26
C VAL A 62 12.03 -9.11 -8.86
N ASP A 63 12.72 -8.45 -7.94
CA ASP A 63 12.92 -8.98 -6.58
C ASP A 63 11.80 -8.56 -5.60
N VAL A 64 10.99 -7.60 -6.01
CA VAL A 64 9.92 -7.01 -5.19
C VAL A 64 8.66 -7.87 -5.26
N ILE A 65 8.31 -8.34 -6.45
CA ILE A 65 7.08 -9.08 -6.70
C ILE A 65 7.33 -10.57 -6.52
N HIS A 66 6.49 -11.22 -5.71
CA HIS A 66 6.55 -12.66 -5.54
C HIS A 66 6.25 -13.36 -6.87
N HIS A 67 6.98 -14.43 -7.18
CA HIS A 67 6.89 -15.15 -8.45
C HIS A 67 5.51 -15.78 -8.72
N GLU A 68 4.71 -15.99 -7.67
CA GLU A 68 3.32 -16.48 -7.77
C GLU A 68 2.29 -15.37 -8.08
N LEU A 69 2.72 -14.11 -8.16
CA LEU A 69 1.85 -13.01 -8.56
C LEU A 69 1.93 -12.79 -10.07
N HIS A 70 0.77 -12.58 -10.68
CA HIS A 70 0.67 -12.30 -12.10
C HIS A 70 0.19 -10.87 -12.33
N MET A 71 0.82 -10.18 -13.29
CA MET A 71 0.37 -8.87 -13.74
C MET A 71 -0.92 -9.04 -14.56
N VAL A 72 -2.01 -8.46 -14.08
CA VAL A 72 -3.33 -8.55 -14.72
C VAL A 72 -3.64 -7.32 -15.56
N GLU A 73 -3.14 -6.16 -15.13
CA GLU A 73 -3.47 -4.87 -15.74
C GLU A 73 -2.29 -3.91 -15.60
N GLU A 74 -1.89 -3.31 -16.70
CA GLU A 74 -0.97 -2.19 -16.78
C GLU A 74 -1.72 -0.98 -17.31
N GLY A 75 -1.53 0.18 -16.68
CA GLY A 75 -2.25 1.39 -17.00
C GLY A 75 -1.33 2.60 -16.97
N PHE A 76 -1.50 3.49 -17.95
CA PHE A 76 -0.75 4.73 -18.06
C PHE A 76 -1.61 5.92 -17.69
N TRP A 77 -1.01 6.92 -17.04
CA TRP A 77 -1.70 8.16 -16.67
C TRP A 77 -2.31 8.87 -17.89
N GLU A 78 -1.62 8.86 -19.03
CA GLU A 78 -2.05 9.52 -20.28
C GLU A 78 -3.36 8.97 -20.85
N ASN A 79 -3.68 7.69 -20.57
CA ASN A 79 -4.92 7.07 -21.01
C ASN A 79 -6.11 7.39 -20.07
N GLY A 80 -5.86 8.16 -19.01
CA GLY A 80 -6.80 8.45 -17.96
C GLY A 80 -6.91 7.31 -16.94
N LEU A 81 -7.23 7.66 -15.71
CA LEU A 81 -7.41 6.70 -14.62
C LEU A 81 -8.89 6.38 -14.39
N SER A 82 -9.23 5.10 -14.34
CA SER A 82 -10.55 4.64 -13.91
C SER A 82 -10.89 5.17 -12.50
N TYR A 83 -12.17 5.25 -12.16
CA TYR A 83 -12.58 5.71 -10.81
C TYR A 83 -12.00 4.83 -9.69
N GLU A 84 -11.95 3.52 -9.94
CA GLU A 84 -11.34 2.54 -9.07
C GLU A 84 -9.84 2.79 -8.89
N CYS A 85 -9.10 2.91 -10.00
CA CYS A 85 -7.68 3.20 -9.99
C CYS A 85 -7.39 4.51 -9.24
N ARG A 86 -8.18 5.57 -9.47
CA ARG A 86 -8.07 6.85 -8.73
C ARG A 86 -8.23 6.64 -7.23
N THR A 87 -9.26 5.92 -6.79
CA THR A 87 -9.51 5.68 -5.37
C THR A 87 -8.37 4.92 -4.70
N LEU A 88 -7.79 3.93 -5.39
CA LEU A 88 -6.65 3.16 -4.90
C LEU A 88 -5.36 3.98 -4.89
N LEU A 89 -5.13 4.81 -5.90
CA LEU A 89 -4.00 5.75 -5.91
C LEU A 89 -4.09 6.71 -4.71
N PHE A 90 -5.26 7.31 -4.47
CA PHE A 90 -5.48 8.17 -3.30
C PHE A 90 -5.25 7.42 -1.99
N LYS A 91 -5.69 6.15 -1.89
CA LYS A 91 -5.42 5.31 -0.72
C LYS A 91 -3.92 5.05 -0.55
N ALA A 92 -3.18 4.74 -1.62
CA ALA A 92 -1.73 4.54 -1.56
C ALA A 92 -1.00 5.81 -1.09
N ILE A 93 -1.37 6.97 -1.62
CA ILE A 93 -0.80 8.28 -1.23
C ILE A 93 -1.13 8.58 0.23
N HIS A 94 -2.38 8.35 0.65
CA HIS A 94 -2.79 8.55 2.04
C HIS A 94 -2.01 7.65 3.01
N ASN A 95 -1.82 6.37 2.64
CA ASN A 95 -1.01 5.43 3.42
C ASN A 95 0.45 5.87 3.50
N LEU A 96 1.03 6.40 2.43
CA LEU A 96 2.38 6.96 2.44
C LEU A 96 2.46 8.16 3.39
N LEU A 97 1.53 9.12 3.27
CA LEU A 97 1.48 10.29 4.13
C LEU A 97 1.33 9.91 5.61
N GLU A 98 0.43 8.99 5.91
CA GLU A 98 0.21 8.48 7.27
C GLU A 98 1.50 7.88 7.87
N ARG A 99 2.20 7.02 7.12
CA ARG A 99 3.50 6.48 7.55
C ARG A 99 4.53 7.59 7.78
N CYS A 100 4.68 8.51 6.83
CA CYS A 100 5.63 9.63 6.95
C CYS A 100 5.32 10.55 8.14
N LEU A 101 4.05 10.70 8.50
CA LEU A 101 3.62 11.50 9.66
C LEU A 101 3.86 10.75 10.97
N MET A 102 3.55 9.45 11.02
CA MET A 102 3.81 8.62 12.18
C MET A 102 5.31 8.51 12.50
N ASP A 103 6.17 8.39 11.48
CA ASP A 103 7.63 8.43 11.64
C ASP A 103 8.13 9.76 12.23
N LYS A 104 7.35 10.84 12.10
CA LYS A 104 7.62 12.17 12.68
C LYS A 104 6.87 12.40 14.00
N ASN A 105 6.43 11.33 14.67
CA ASN A 105 5.68 11.35 15.93
C ASN A 105 4.32 12.08 15.87
N PHE A 106 3.71 12.19 14.69
CA PHE A 106 2.30 12.60 14.60
C PHE A 106 1.39 11.43 14.98
N VAL A 107 0.32 11.75 15.70
CA VAL A 107 -0.72 10.81 16.09
C VAL A 107 -1.97 11.08 15.28
N ARG A 108 -2.61 10.01 14.79
CA ARG A 108 -3.89 10.10 14.09
C ARG A 108 -5.06 10.05 15.07
N ILE A 109 -5.93 11.06 15.02
CA ILE A 109 -7.19 11.09 15.74
C ILE A 109 -8.32 11.30 14.73
N GLY A 110 -9.01 10.21 14.37
CA GLY A 110 -10.04 10.21 13.34
C GLY A 110 -9.48 10.60 11.96
N LYS A 111 -9.89 11.78 11.46
CA LYS A 111 -9.43 12.34 10.17
C LYS A 111 -8.25 13.31 10.31
N TRP A 112 -7.75 13.53 11.52
CA TRP A 112 -6.74 14.54 11.80
C TRP A 112 -5.42 13.88 12.20
N PHE A 113 -4.31 14.49 11.78
CA PHE A 113 -2.96 14.18 12.26
C PHE A 113 -2.49 15.31 13.15
N ILE A 114 -2.15 14.99 14.39
CA ILE A 114 -1.79 15.96 15.42
C ILE A 114 -0.40 15.60 15.92
N ARG A 115 0.49 16.59 16.00
CA ARG A 115 1.77 16.42 16.69
C ARG A 115 1.55 16.71 18.18
N PRO A 116 1.75 15.73 19.08
CA PRO A 116 1.67 15.97 20.52
C PRO A 116 2.68 17.04 20.94
N TYR A 117 2.31 17.87 21.92
CA TYR A 117 3.23 18.83 22.49
C TYR A 117 4.20 18.12 23.44
N GLU A 118 5.50 18.22 23.20
CA GLU A 118 6.52 17.71 24.12
C GLU A 118 6.88 18.79 25.14
N LYS A 119 6.80 18.45 26.43
CA LYS A 119 6.97 19.40 27.56
C LYS A 119 8.32 20.14 27.58
N ASN A 120 9.31 19.65 26.83
CA ASN A 120 10.66 20.24 26.70
C ASN A 120 10.86 21.08 25.44
N GLU A 121 9.84 21.22 24.58
CA GLU A 121 9.91 22.14 23.44
C GLU A 121 9.79 23.58 23.94
N LYS A 122 10.82 24.38 23.67
CA LYS A 122 10.78 25.82 23.94
C LYS A 122 9.56 26.41 23.24
N PRO A 123 8.77 27.28 23.90
CA PRO A 123 7.63 27.90 23.25
C PRO A 123 8.10 28.59 21.97
N ILE A 124 7.47 28.24 20.85
CA ILE A 124 7.62 28.98 19.60
C ILE A 124 7.11 30.38 19.91
N ASN A 125 8.04 31.33 20.08
CA ASN A 125 7.74 32.73 20.34
C ASN A 125 6.68 33.21 19.35
N LYS A 126 5.48 33.49 19.85
CA LYS A 126 4.50 34.29 19.12
C LYS A 126 5.04 35.72 19.09
N ARG A 127 5.48 36.16 17.92
CA ARG A 127 5.51 37.59 17.59
C ARG A 127 4.12 38.02 17.17
#